data_AF-A0A0Q0V606-F1
#
_entry.id   AF-A0A0Q0V606-F1
#
_cell.length_a   1.000
_cell.length_b   1.000
_cell.length_c   1.000
_cell.angle_alpha   90.00
_cell.angle_beta   90.00
_cell.angle_gamma   90.00
#
_symmetry.space_group_name_H-M   'P 1'
#
loop_
_entity.id
_entity.type
_entity.pdbx_description
1 polymer ?
#
loop_
_entity_poly.entity_id
_entity_poly.type
_entity_poly.pdbx_seq_one_letter_code
_entity_poly.pdbx_strand_id
1 'polypeptide(L)'
;MLRLGLFLLIFFSNTCSSYARKEYKDEIAYYKDFPNGKHDGKDGHWLKTDRIHHTGIWSIANEINLVNTNGFEQYDTIEERSDFYKWYQLKTDSLGFDTKWAGVAAITTRKLSKLLSFVPSLTGNSNKEIKAFVTYGNQLIFDDIWKDLQKLRQGKILKGSEAKDWDSNLLWREQNLINPSYLNLSHRSLNILLKSLRKESPLSKFFPGFEFEGDLLSIQDRWNYGMKMMGY
;
A
#
# COMPACT_ATOMS: atom_id res chain seq x y z
N MET A 1 36.18 -51.74 -16.66
CA MET A 1 35.84 -50.45 -17.33
C MET A 1 34.82 -49.72 -16.46
N LEU A 2 35.25 -48.82 -15.58
CA LEU A 2 34.34 -47.95 -14.84
C LEU A 2 34.12 -46.67 -15.66
N ARG A 3 32.86 -46.40 -16.02
CA ARG A 3 32.45 -45.18 -16.71
C ARG A 3 32.37 -44.04 -15.69
N LEU A 4 33.28 -43.07 -15.80
CA LEU A 4 33.18 -41.77 -15.15
C LEU A 4 31.96 -41.02 -15.74
N GLY A 5 30.93 -40.80 -14.93
CA GLY A 5 29.80 -39.94 -15.26
C GLY A 5 30.20 -38.47 -15.08
N LEU A 6 30.29 -37.74 -16.18
CA LEU A 6 30.52 -36.30 -16.24
C LEU A 6 29.25 -35.57 -15.77
N PHE A 7 29.24 -35.04 -14.55
CA PHE A 7 28.18 -34.14 -14.09
C PHE A 7 28.45 -32.72 -14.63
N LEU A 8 27.70 -32.33 -15.66
CA LEU A 8 27.61 -30.96 -16.14
C LEU A 8 26.74 -30.14 -15.17
N LEU A 9 27.39 -29.38 -14.29
CA LEU A 9 26.75 -28.32 -13.51
C LEU A 9 26.44 -27.14 -14.46
N ILE A 10 25.22 -27.11 -14.98
CA ILE A 10 24.68 -25.92 -15.65
C ILE A 10 24.35 -24.92 -14.56
N PHE A 11 25.24 -23.95 -14.35
CA PHE A 11 24.90 -22.71 -13.66
C PHE A 11 23.88 -21.97 -14.52
N PHE A 12 22.60 -22.10 -14.18
CA PHE A 12 21.64 -21.08 -14.57
C PHE A 12 22.06 -19.80 -13.86
N SER A 13 22.72 -18.92 -14.60
CA SER A 13 22.79 -17.51 -14.26
C SER A 13 21.35 -17.02 -14.22
N ASN A 14 20.77 -17.03 -13.01
CA ASN A 14 19.64 -16.17 -12.69
C ASN A 14 20.12 -14.75 -12.99
N THR A 15 19.82 -14.28 -14.21
CA THR A 15 19.71 -12.85 -14.45
C THR A 15 18.53 -12.42 -13.58
N CYS A 16 18.84 -12.11 -12.33
CA CYS A 16 18.01 -11.29 -11.49
C CYS A 16 17.91 -9.98 -12.30
N SER A 17 16.88 -9.88 -13.14
CA SER A 17 16.44 -8.61 -13.65
C SER A 17 16.13 -7.82 -12.39
N SER A 18 17.05 -6.95 -11.98
CA SER A 18 16.77 -5.92 -11.02
C SER A 18 15.61 -5.16 -11.63
N TYR A 19 14.39 -5.44 -11.17
CA TYR A 19 13.18 -4.79 -11.63
C TYR A 19 13.42 -3.29 -11.50
N ALA A 20 13.69 -2.64 -12.64
CA ALA A 20 14.11 -1.26 -12.69
C ALA A 20 12.98 -0.41 -12.10
N ARG A 21 13.32 0.41 -11.11
CA ARG A 21 12.44 1.36 -10.41
C ARG A 21 11.51 2.09 -11.38
N LYS A 22 10.21 2.12 -11.08
CA LYS A 22 9.15 2.40 -12.08
C LYS A 22 8.53 3.80 -11.99
N GLU A 23 8.75 4.47 -10.85
CA GLU A 23 8.71 5.92 -10.77
C GLU A 23 10.06 6.50 -11.21
N TYR A 24 10.04 7.20 -12.33
CA TYR A 24 11.18 7.95 -12.83
C TYR A 24 11.21 9.34 -12.21
N LYS A 25 12.41 9.85 -11.90
CA LYS A 25 12.56 11.20 -11.36
C LYS A 25 12.08 12.26 -12.35
N ASP A 26 12.42 12.07 -13.63
CA ASP A 26 12.21 12.99 -14.74
C ASP A 26 12.30 12.23 -16.07
N GLU A 27 11.97 12.91 -17.18
CA GLU A 27 12.01 12.33 -18.54
C GLU A 27 13.42 11.89 -18.94
N ILE A 28 14.48 12.57 -18.47
CA ILE A 28 15.87 12.19 -18.77
C ILE A 28 16.15 10.79 -18.20
N ALA A 29 15.73 10.53 -16.97
CA ALA A 29 15.86 9.21 -16.37
C ALA A 29 15.04 8.15 -17.12
N TYR A 30 13.83 8.49 -17.58
CA TYR A 30 12.98 7.58 -18.36
C TYR A 30 13.61 7.22 -19.71
N TYR A 31 13.98 8.22 -20.52
CA TYR A 31 14.55 7.98 -21.85
C TYR A 31 15.96 7.38 -21.82
N LYS A 32 16.65 7.44 -20.68
CA LYS A 32 17.89 6.67 -20.48
C LYS A 32 17.64 5.17 -20.55
N ASP A 33 16.56 4.69 -19.94
CA ASP A 33 16.19 3.27 -19.93
C ASP A 33 15.36 2.88 -21.16
N PHE A 34 14.58 3.84 -21.70
CA PHE A 34 13.73 3.65 -22.87
C PHE A 34 14.02 4.70 -23.97
N PRO A 35 15.15 4.62 -24.69
CA PRO A 35 15.54 5.65 -25.67
C PRO A 35 14.52 5.90 -26.79
N ASN A 36 13.75 4.87 -27.16
CA ASN A 36 12.68 4.94 -28.16
C ASN A 36 11.28 4.83 -27.53
N GLY A 37 11.20 4.91 -26.20
CA GLY A 37 9.95 4.84 -25.45
C GLY A 37 9.06 6.04 -25.73
N LYS A 38 7.79 5.91 -25.37
CA LYS A 38 6.86 7.03 -25.36
C LYS A 38 6.41 7.18 -23.92
N HIS A 39 6.67 8.33 -23.35
CA HIS A 39 6.21 8.65 -22.01
C HIS A 39 4.69 8.92 -22.03
N ASP A 40 3.89 7.86 -22.17
CA ASP A 40 2.43 7.88 -22.25
C ASP A 40 1.75 6.91 -21.26
N GLY A 41 2.56 6.27 -20.40
CA GLY A 41 2.11 5.38 -19.33
C GLY A 41 1.69 3.99 -19.76
N LYS A 42 1.66 3.68 -21.07
CA LYS A 42 1.22 2.36 -21.57
C LYS A 42 2.19 1.23 -21.29
N ASP A 43 3.42 1.58 -20.90
CA ASP A 43 4.44 0.66 -20.40
C ASP A 43 4.35 0.44 -18.87
N GLY A 44 3.36 1.06 -18.20
CA GLY A 44 3.20 0.98 -16.75
C GLY A 44 4.15 1.91 -15.98
N HIS A 45 4.85 2.82 -16.65
CA HIS A 45 5.83 3.73 -16.05
C HIS A 45 5.27 5.15 -15.92
N TRP A 46 5.75 5.89 -14.92
CA TRP A 46 5.35 7.28 -14.68
C TRP A 46 6.54 8.09 -14.15
N LEU A 47 6.46 9.41 -14.27
CA LEU A 47 7.37 10.31 -13.56
C LEU A 47 6.80 10.63 -12.18
N LYS A 48 7.67 10.98 -11.24
CA LYS A 48 7.27 11.50 -9.94
C LYS A 48 6.30 12.68 -10.05
N THR A 49 6.49 13.54 -11.05
CA THR A 49 5.57 14.65 -11.33
C THR A 49 4.19 14.19 -11.80
N ASP A 50 4.09 13.07 -12.53
CA ASP A 50 2.80 12.51 -12.94
C ASP A 50 1.97 12.08 -11.73
N ARG A 51 2.59 11.35 -10.80
CA ARG A 51 1.92 10.92 -9.57
C ARG A 51 1.51 12.11 -8.70
N ILE A 52 2.44 13.04 -8.44
CA ILE A 52 2.18 14.20 -7.57
C ILE A 52 1.04 15.07 -8.11
N HIS A 53 0.94 15.22 -9.45
CA HIS A 53 -0.11 16.03 -10.08
C HIS A 53 -1.31 15.20 -10.56
N HIS A 54 -1.33 13.88 -10.33
CA HIS A 54 -2.34 12.92 -10.81
C HIS A 54 -2.64 13.07 -12.31
N THR A 55 -1.61 13.08 -13.15
CA THR A 55 -1.78 13.25 -14.61
C THR A 55 -2.44 12.03 -15.27
N GLY A 56 -2.83 12.18 -16.53
CA GLY A 56 -3.34 11.07 -17.34
C GLY A 56 -2.33 9.92 -17.47
N ILE A 57 -1.03 10.21 -17.51
CA ILE A 57 0.04 9.20 -17.59
C ILE A 57 0.04 8.33 -16.33
N TRP A 58 -0.03 8.93 -15.14
CA TRP A 58 -0.17 8.20 -13.88
C TRP A 58 -1.42 7.30 -13.88
N SER A 59 -2.55 7.82 -14.37
CA SER A 59 -3.77 7.02 -14.45
C SER A 59 -3.64 5.84 -15.42
N ILE A 60 -3.02 6.04 -16.60
CA ILE A 60 -2.82 4.96 -17.58
C ILE A 60 -1.86 3.91 -17.02
N ALA A 61 -0.75 4.34 -16.42
CA ALA A 61 0.22 3.43 -15.81
C ALA A 61 -0.43 2.57 -14.72
N ASN A 62 -1.28 3.15 -13.87
CA ASN A 62 -2.01 2.40 -12.85
C ASN A 62 -2.99 1.37 -13.43
N GLU A 63 -3.71 1.68 -14.52
CA GLU A 63 -4.57 0.68 -15.19
C GLU A 63 -3.73 -0.49 -15.73
N ILE A 64 -2.60 -0.20 -16.37
CA ILE A 64 -1.68 -1.22 -16.90
C ILE A 64 -1.11 -2.07 -15.76
N ASN A 65 -0.66 -1.44 -14.67
CA ASN A 65 -0.11 -2.16 -13.54
C ASN A 65 -1.18 -3.01 -12.85
N LEU A 66 -2.39 -2.48 -12.67
CA LEU A 66 -3.49 -3.20 -12.03
C LEU A 66 -3.81 -4.51 -12.76
N VAL A 67 -3.77 -4.57 -14.09
CA VAL A 67 -4.05 -5.84 -14.81
C VAL A 67 -2.90 -6.85 -14.76
N ASN A 68 -1.70 -6.42 -14.37
CA ASN A 68 -0.53 -7.31 -14.23
C ASN A 68 -0.56 -8.05 -12.87
N THR A 69 -0.31 -9.37 -12.90
CA THR A 69 -0.32 -10.24 -11.70
C THR A 69 0.57 -9.71 -10.57
N ASN A 70 1.76 -9.20 -10.92
CA ASN A 70 2.74 -8.64 -9.98
C ASN A 70 2.83 -7.11 -10.08
N GLY A 71 1.76 -6.45 -10.53
CA GLY A 71 1.73 -4.99 -10.67
C GLY A 71 1.97 -4.24 -9.36
N PHE A 72 1.71 -4.87 -8.21
CA PHE A 72 2.00 -4.28 -6.90
C PHE A 72 3.50 -3.97 -6.71
N GLU A 73 4.40 -4.73 -7.36
CA GLU A 73 5.85 -4.54 -7.26
C GLU A 73 6.31 -3.20 -7.83
N GLN A 74 5.47 -2.51 -8.61
CA GLN A 74 5.83 -1.20 -9.17
C GLN A 74 5.80 -0.08 -8.12
N TYR A 75 5.15 -0.29 -6.97
CA TYR A 75 4.92 0.72 -5.93
C TYR A 75 5.84 0.45 -4.71
N ASP A 76 6.96 1.16 -4.67
CA ASP A 76 8.05 0.96 -3.70
C ASP A 76 7.75 1.68 -2.38
N THR A 77 7.33 2.94 -2.48
CA THR A 77 7.13 3.79 -1.31
C THR A 77 5.71 3.74 -0.77
N ILE A 78 5.58 3.99 0.53
CA ILE A 78 4.28 4.14 1.18
C ILE A 78 3.48 5.30 0.56
N GLU A 79 4.15 6.36 0.09
CA GLU A 79 3.53 7.45 -0.66
C GLU A 79 2.95 7.00 -2.01
N GLU A 80 3.70 6.19 -2.77
CA GLU A 80 3.23 5.63 -4.05
C GLU A 80 2.00 4.75 -3.84
N ARG A 81 2.02 3.86 -2.84
CA ARG A 81 0.88 2.99 -2.50
C ARG A 81 -0.33 3.80 -2.02
N SER A 82 -0.11 4.85 -1.23
CA SER A 82 -1.17 5.79 -0.82
C SER A 82 -1.82 6.47 -2.01
N ASP A 83 -1.02 6.93 -2.97
CA ASP A 83 -1.53 7.61 -4.18
C ASP A 83 -2.19 6.62 -5.14
N PHE A 84 -1.74 5.37 -5.19
CA PHE A 84 -2.43 4.30 -5.90
C PHE A 84 -3.82 4.06 -5.31
N TYR A 85 -3.93 3.89 -3.99
CA TYR A 85 -5.23 3.71 -3.34
C TYR A 85 -6.19 4.86 -3.61
N LYS A 86 -5.68 6.10 -3.59
CA LYS A 86 -6.47 7.27 -3.92
C LYS A 86 -6.96 7.24 -5.37
N TRP A 87 -6.06 6.94 -6.31
CA TRP A 87 -6.43 6.78 -7.72
C TRP A 87 -7.46 5.66 -7.90
N TYR A 88 -7.25 4.52 -7.25
CA TYR A 88 -8.11 3.35 -7.35
C TYR A 88 -9.52 3.67 -6.85
N GLN A 89 -9.65 4.34 -5.70
CA GLN A 89 -10.94 4.79 -5.18
C GLN A 89 -11.65 5.73 -6.17
N LEU A 90 -10.96 6.75 -6.68
CA LEU A 90 -11.54 7.68 -7.67
C LEU A 90 -11.99 6.94 -8.94
N LYS A 91 -11.22 5.92 -9.35
CA LYS A 91 -11.56 5.10 -10.51
C LYS A 91 -12.82 4.28 -10.24
N THR A 92 -12.91 3.58 -9.11
CA THR A 92 -14.09 2.78 -8.77
C THR A 92 -15.32 3.66 -8.54
N ASP A 93 -15.17 4.84 -7.94
CA ASP A 93 -16.26 5.82 -7.80
C ASP A 93 -16.80 6.26 -9.16
N SER A 94 -15.92 6.54 -10.12
CA SER A 94 -16.31 6.94 -11.49
C SER A 94 -17.06 5.83 -12.25
N LEU A 95 -16.83 4.57 -11.88
CA LEU A 95 -17.55 3.41 -12.40
C LEU A 95 -18.82 3.10 -11.61
N GLY A 96 -19.09 3.86 -10.55
CA GLY A 96 -20.25 3.70 -9.71
C GLY A 96 -20.14 2.59 -8.68
N PHE A 97 -18.96 2.22 -8.19
CA PHE A 97 -18.88 1.35 -7.01
C PHE A 97 -19.19 2.14 -5.73
N ASP A 98 -19.78 1.50 -4.73
CA ASP A 98 -19.99 2.09 -3.40
C ASP A 98 -18.92 1.65 -2.36
N THR A 99 -17.92 0.85 -2.77
CA THR A 99 -16.82 0.40 -1.90
C THR A 99 -15.98 1.58 -1.44
N LYS A 100 -15.53 1.56 -0.19
CA LYS A 100 -14.85 2.68 0.46
C LYS A 100 -13.46 2.34 0.99
N TRP A 101 -13.10 1.05 0.98
CA TRP A 101 -11.86 0.58 1.58
C TRP A 101 -10.63 1.29 1.02
N ALA A 102 -10.53 1.45 -0.30
CA ALA A 102 -9.36 2.09 -0.94
C ALA A 102 -9.20 3.56 -0.51
N GLY A 103 -10.30 4.30 -0.38
CA GLY A 103 -10.27 5.68 0.11
C GLY A 103 -9.74 5.78 1.54
N VAL A 104 -10.20 4.89 2.43
CA VAL A 104 -9.69 4.84 3.82
C VAL A 104 -8.25 4.36 3.88
N ALA A 105 -7.85 3.40 3.05
CA ALA A 105 -6.47 2.94 2.93
C ALA A 105 -5.54 4.07 2.45
N ALA A 106 -5.97 4.90 1.49
CA ALA A 106 -5.22 6.06 1.02
C ALA A 106 -4.95 7.05 2.16
N ILE A 107 -5.98 7.40 2.93
CA ILE A 107 -5.89 8.32 4.08
C ILE A 107 -4.98 7.75 5.17
N THR A 108 -5.18 6.48 5.51
CA THR A 108 -4.43 5.81 6.59
C THR A 108 -2.96 5.71 6.25
N THR A 109 -2.65 5.22 5.04
CA THR A 109 -1.28 5.09 4.53
C THR A 109 -0.57 6.44 4.49
N ARG A 110 -1.25 7.50 4.04
CA ARG A 110 -0.70 8.87 4.03
C ARG A 110 -0.38 9.39 5.43
N LYS A 111 -1.19 9.05 6.43
CA LYS A 111 -0.92 9.42 7.83
C LYS A 111 0.26 8.64 8.39
N LEU A 112 0.31 7.33 8.14
CA LEU A 112 1.41 6.47 8.59
C LEU A 112 2.74 6.90 7.99
N SER A 113 2.78 7.36 6.73
CA SER A 113 4.02 7.82 6.11
C SER A 113 4.68 8.99 6.85
N LYS A 114 3.88 9.83 7.52
CA LYS A 114 4.40 10.91 8.37
C LYS A 114 5.28 10.37 9.50
N LEU A 115 4.95 9.21 10.05
CA LEU A 115 5.71 8.56 11.14
C LEU A 115 7.12 8.12 10.70
N LEU A 116 7.39 8.04 9.40
CA LEU A 116 8.69 7.69 8.84
C LEU A 116 9.67 8.87 8.86
N SER A 117 9.15 10.10 8.87
CA SER A 117 9.97 11.31 8.86
C SER A 117 10.77 11.52 10.15
N PHE A 118 11.69 12.47 10.13
CA PHE A 118 12.55 12.78 11.27
C PHE A 118 11.78 13.42 12.44
N VAL A 119 10.79 14.26 12.15
CA VAL A 119 10.07 15.04 13.18
C VAL A 119 9.39 14.14 14.22
N PRO A 120 8.60 13.11 13.86
CA PRO A 120 7.99 12.23 14.86
C PRO A 120 9.00 11.44 15.70
N SER A 121 10.19 11.15 15.16
CA SER A 121 11.27 10.53 15.94
C SER A 121 11.82 11.49 17.00
N LEU A 122 11.99 12.77 16.66
CA LEU A 122 12.42 13.79 17.61
C LEU A 122 11.40 14.04 18.71
N THR A 123 10.10 14.06 18.37
CA THR A 123 9.03 14.38 19.33
C THR A 123 8.54 13.14 20.11
N GLY A 124 9.19 11.98 19.98
CA GLY A 124 8.80 10.75 20.65
C GLY A 124 7.51 10.09 20.13
N ASN A 125 6.98 10.54 19.00
CA ASN A 125 5.77 10.00 18.35
C ASN A 125 6.08 8.88 17.35
N SER A 126 7.35 8.53 17.18
CA SER A 126 7.80 7.42 16.34
C SER A 126 9.17 6.93 16.82
N ASN A 127 9.55 5.71 16.46
CA ASN A 127 10.85 5.11 16.74
C ASN A 127 11.22 4.12 15.62
N LYS A 128 12.40 3.49 15.70
CA LYS A 128 12.87 2.55 14.66
C LYS A 128 11.91 1.36 14.46
N GLU A 129 11.35 0.83 15.54
CA GLU A 129 10.43 -0.30 15.51
C GLU A 129 9.09 0.08 14.85
N ILE A 130 8.55 1.26 15.16
CA ILE A 130 7.35 1.80 14.50
C ILE A 130 7.60 2.02 13.01
N LYS A 131 8.77 2.55 12.63
CA LYS A 131 9.11 2.74 11.21
C LYS A 131 9.16 1.41 10.47
N ALA A 132 9.81 0.40 11.07
CA ALA A 132 9.87 -0.94 10.49
C ALA A 132 8.46 -1.55 10.37
N PHE A 133 7.65 -1.45 11.40
CA PHE A 133 6.26 -1.90 11.41
C PHE A 133 5.42 -1.23 10.32
N VAL A 134 5.51 0.09 10.16
CA VAL A 134 4.77 0.84 9.14
C VAL A 134 5.21 0.45 7.74
N THR A 135 6.52 0.41 7.48
CA THR A 135 7.05 0.06 6.15
C THR A 135 6.69 -1.37 5.75
N TYR A 136 6.97 -2.33 6.64
CA TYR A 136 6.69 -3.75 6.38
C TYR A 136 5.19 -4.01 6.29
N GLY A 137 4.40 -3.49 7.24
CA GLY A 137 2.97 -3.76 7.30
C GLY A 137 2.21 -3.18 6.12
N ASN A 138 2.57 -1.98 5.67
CA ASN A 138 1.97 -1.38 4.48
C ASN A 138 2.29 -2.19 3.21
N GLN A 139 3.53 -2.67 3.06
CA GLN A 139 3.89 -3.54 1.94
C GLN A 139 3.13 -4.86 2.00
N LEU A 140 3.15 -5.55 3.15
CA LEU A 140 2.49 -6.82 3.35
C LEU A 140 1.00 -6.77 2.96
N ILE A 141 0.29 -5.73 3.42
CA ILE A 141 -1.13 -5.55 3.08
C ILE A 141 -1.30 -5.26 1.58
N PHE A 142 -0.53 -4.32 1.02
CA PHE A 142 -0.65 -3.93 -0.38
C PHE A 142 -0.44 -5.11 -1.34
N ASP A 143 0.56 -5.93 -1.07
CA ASP A 143 0.92 -7.09 -1.87
C ASP A 143 -0.16 -8.19 -1.76
N ASP A 144 -0.71 -8.44 -0.56
CA ASP A 144 -1.74 -9.47 -0.32
C ASP A 144 -3.06 -9.16 -1.04
N ILE A 145 -3.51 -7.90 -1.00
CA ILE A 145 -4.84 -7.52 -1.49
C ILE A 145 -4.89 -7.28 -3.00
N TRP A 146 -3.75 -7.27 -3.69
CA TRP A 146 -3.66 -6.87 -5.10
C TRP A 146 -4.64 -7.63 -5.99
N LYS A 147 -4.74 -8.95 -5.77
CA LYS A 147 -5.68 -9.82 -6.50
C LYS A 147 -7.15 -9.52 -6.19
N ASP A 148 -7.47 -9.02 -5.00
CA ASP A 148 -8.84 -8.64 -4.65
C ASP A 148 -9.23 -7.32 -5.31
N LEU A 149 -8.30 -6.38 -5.41
CA LEU A 149 -8.49 -5.15 -6.19
C LEU A 149 -8.70 -5.48 -7.68
N GLN A 150 -7.89 -6.39 -8.25
CA GLN A 150 -8.09 -6.87 -9.62
C GLN A 150 -9.50 -7.44 -9.84
N LYS A 151 -9.93 -8.34 -8.95
CA LYS A 151 -11.25 -8.98 -9.03
C LYS A 151 -12.38 -7.98 -8.87
N LEU A 152 -12.26 -7.02 -7.94
CA LEU A 152 -13.27 -5.98 -7.76
C LEU A 152 -13.41 -5.13 -9.03
N ARG A 153 -12.28 -4.69 -9.60
CA ARG A 153 -12.25 -3.84 -10.80
C ARG A 153 -12.83 -4.50 -12.04
N GLN A 154 -12.65 -5.81 -12.19
CA GLN A 154 -13.12 -6.62 -13.32
C GLN A 154 -14.53 -7.21 -13.09
N GLY A 155 -14.97 -7.25 -11.84
CA GLY A 155 -16.21 -7.87 -11.42
C GLY A 155 -17.45 -6.97 -11.60
N LYS A 156 -18.55 -7.43 -11.00
CA LYS A 156 -19.78 -6.63 -10.93
C LYS A 156 -19.58 -5.38 -10.09
N ILE A 157 -20.25 -4.30 -10.48
CA ILE A 157 -20.33 -3.08 -9.67
C ILE A 157 -21.03 -3.42 -8.35
N LEU A 158 -20.33 -3.22 -7.23
CA LEU A 158 -20.87 -3.46 -5.89
C LEU A 158 -21.53 -2.19 -5.34
N LYS A 159 -22.73 -2.36 -4.80
CA LYS A 159 -23.58 -1.28 -4.27
C LYS A 159 -24.09 -1.60 -2.88
N GLY A 160 -24.39 -0.58 -2.09
CA GLY A 160 -25.07 -0.72 -0.79
C GLY A 160 -24.44 -1.78 0.13
N SER A 161 -25.24 -2.75 0.57
CA SER A 161 -24.77 -3.82 1.47
C SER A 161 -23.69 -4.71 0.86
N GLU A 162 -23.73 -4.99 -0.45
CA GLU A 162 -22.70 -5.82 -1.09
C GLU A 162 -21.32 -5.16 -1.05
N ALA A 163 -21.28 -3.83 -1.22
CA ALA A 163 -20.05 -3.06 -1.10
C ALA A 163 -19.53 -3.04 0.35
N LYS A 164 -20.43 -2.84 1.32
CA LYS A 164 -20.11 -2.91 2.75
C LYS A 164 -19.56 -4.29 3.14
N ASP A 165 -20.18 -5.36 2.67
CA ASP A 165 -19.76 -6.73 2.96
C ASP A 165 -18.37 -6.98 2.36
N TRP A 166 -18.11 -6.55 1.13
CA TRP A 166 -16.80 -6.66 0.50
C TRP A 166 -15.71 -5.92 1.29
N ASP A 167 -15.94 -4.64 1.61
CA ASP A 167 -15.00 -3.82 2.40
C ASP A 167 -14.72 -4.47 3.77
N SER A 168 -15.77 -4.97 4.43
CA SER A 168 -15.69 -5.55 5.77
C SER A 168 -14.89 -6.85 5.81
N ASN A 169 -15.10 -7.71 4.81
CA ASN A 169 -14.42 -8.99 4.69
C ASN A 169 -12.94 -8.78 4.34
N LEU A 170 -12.65 -7.85 3.41
CA LEU A 170 -11.28 -7.51 3.06
C LEU A 170 -10.53 -6.96 4.28
N LEU A 171 -11.13 -5.99 4.99
CA LEU A 171 -10.55 -5.42 6.19
C LEU A 171 -10.31 -6.49 7.28
N TRP A 172 -11.26 -7.41 7.48
CA TRP A 172 -11.09 -8.49 8.46
C TRP A 172 -9.86 -9.36 8.13
N ARG A 173 -9.71 -9.73 6.86
CA ARG A 173 -8.56 -10.53 6.40
C ARG A 173 -7.25 -9.78 6.62
N GLU A 174 -7.19 -8.49 6.27
CA GLU A 174 -6.01 -7.64 6.50
C GLU A 174 -5.65 -7.53 7.98
N GLN A 175 -6.64 -7.36 8.86
CA GLN A 175 -6.39 -7.27 10.31
C GLN A 175 -5.82 -8.56 10.88
N ASN A 176 -6.20 -9.72 10.32
CA ASN A 176 -5.60 -11.01 10.66
C ASN A 176 -4.18 -11.14 10.09
N LEU A 177 -3.98 -10.74 8.83
CA LEU A 177 -2.68 -10.78 8.15
C LEU A 177 -1.60 -9.98 8.91
N ILE A 178 -1.94 -8.76 9.33
CA ILE A 178 -0.98 -7.88 10.02
C ILE A 178 -0.88 -8.14 11.53
N ASN A 179 -1.74 -9.00 12.09
CA ASN A 179 -1.79 -9.25 13.53
C ASN A 179 -0.44 -9.70 14.12
N PRO A 180 0.34 -10.61 13.49
CA PRO A 180 1.66 -10.97 14.01
C PRO A 180 2.61 -9.77 14.13
N SER A 181 2.52 -8.79 13.22
CA SER A 181 3.34 -7.58 13.29
C SER A 181 2.98 -6.70 14.49
N TYR A 182 1.71 -6.65 14.89
CA TYR A 182 1.29 -5.97 16.13
C TYR A 182 1.81 -6.68 17.38
N LEU A 183 1.73 -8.01 17.42
CA LEU A 183 2.18 -8.82 18.56
C LEU A 183 3.70 -8.75 18.77
N ASN A 184 4.46 -8.48 17.70
CA ASN A 184 5.91 -8.33 17.77
C ASN A 184 6.37 -6.95 18.23
N LEU A 185 5.48 -5.97 18.37
CA LEU A 185 5.84 -4.64 18.85
C LEU A 185 6.12 -4.66 20.36
N SER A 186 7.18 -3.95 20.78
CA SER A 186 7.42 -3.67 22.19
C SER A 186 6.26 -2.88 22.80
N HIS A 187 6.05 -3.07 24.11
CA HIS A 187 5.04 -2.32 24.86
C HIS A 187 5.20 -0.79 24.69
N ARG A 188 6.45 -0.31 24.58
CA ARG A 188 6.75 1.11 24.32
C ARG A 188 6.18 1.56 22.97
N SER A 189 6.43 0.80 21.90
CA SER A 189 5.96 1.15 20.56
C SER A 189 4.45 1.04 20.43
N LEU A 190 3.84 0.01 21.02
CA LEU A 190 2.39 -0.12 21.13
C LEU A 190 1.76 1.10 21.80
N ASN A 191 2.33 1.55 22.94
CA ASN A 191 1.83 2.72 23.64
C ASN A 191 1.95 4.02 22.80
N ILE A 192 3.03 4.20 22.04
CA ILE A 192 3.18 5.37 21.16
C ILE A 192 2.10 5.35 20.07
N LEU A 193 1.89 4.20 19.41
CA LEU A 193 0.86 4.04 18.38
C LEU A 193 -0.54 4.27 18.96
N LEU A 194 -0.84 3.67 20.11
CA LEU A 194 -2.13 3.81 20.77
C LEU A 194 -2.44 5.26 21.14
N LYS A 195 -1.49 5.98 21.74
CA LYS A 195 -1.64 7.41 22.05
C LYS A 195 -1.87 8.26 20.81
N SER A 196 -1.19 7.94 19.72
CA SER A 196 -1.38 8.62 18.43
C SER A 196 -2.80 8.40 17.87
N LEU A 197 -3.29 7.16 17.91
CA LEU A 197 -4.62 6.79 17.43
C LEU A 197 -5.77 7.30 18.33
N ARG A 198 -5.52 7.41 19.64
CA ARG A 198 -6.44 8.02 20.62
C ARG A 198 -6.39 9.55 20.66
N LYS A 199 -5.57 10.16 19.81
CA LYS A 199 -5.35 11.62 19.76
C LYS A 199 -4.85 12.23 21.09
N GLU A 200 -4.15 11.44 21.90
CA GLU A 200 -3.67 11.86 23.22
C GLU A 200 -2.38 12.69 23.14
N SER A 201 -1.67 12.68 22.01
CA SER A 201 -0.49 13.53 21.82
C SER A 201 -0.87 14.92 21.28
N PRO A 202 -0.17 16.01 21.65
CA PRO A 202 -0.48 17.36 21.18
C PRO A 202 -0.53 17.48 19.65
N LEU A 203 0.32 16.74 18.94
CA LEU A 203 0.34 16.70 17.47
C LEU A 203 -0.82 15.89 16.89
N SER A 204 -1.28 14.85 17.60
CA SER A 204 -2.33 13.96 17.10
C SER A 204 -3.74 14.59 17.06
N LYS A 205 -3.98 15.62 17.88
CA LYS A 205 -5.24 16.40 17.88
C LYS A 205 -5.53 17.13 16.58
N PHE A 206 -4.49 17.46 15.81
CA PHE A 206 -4.62 18.17 14.54
C PHE A 206 -4.87 17.24 13.35
N PHE A 207 -4.92 15.92 13.54
CA PHE A 207 -5.24 14.99 12.46
C PHE A 207 -6.76 14.70 12.41
N PRO A 208 -7.40 14.89 11.24
CA PRO A 208 -8.81 14.54 11.04
C PRO A 208 -9.01 13.02 11.14
N GLY A 209 -10.19 12.56 11.54
CA GLY A 209 -10.53 11.14 11.70
C GLY A 209 -11.07 10.81 13.09
N PHE A 210 -11.46 9.56 13.30
CA PHE A 210 -11.99 9.10 14.59
C PHE A 210 -10.86 8.79 15.59
N GLU A 211 -11.16 8.96 16.88
CA GLU A 211 -10.34 8.42 17.95
C GLU A 211 -10.52 6.90 18.02
N PHE A 212 -9.42 6.19 18.23
CA PHE A 212 -9.45 4.74 18.42
C PHE A 212 -9.94 4.40 19.82
N GLU A 213 -10.88 3.46 19.92
CA GLU A 213 -11.43 2.95 21.16
C GLU A 213 -11.08 1.46 21.28
N GLY A 214 -10.77 0.98 22.48
CA GLY A 214 -10.43 -0.42 22.72
C GLY A 214 -8.92 -0.72 22.78
N ASP A 215 -8.57 -1.97 22.51
CA ASP A 215 -7.21 -2.52 22.57
C ASP A 215 -6.61 -2.66 21.17
N LEU A 216 -5.42 -2.07 20.97
CA LEU A 216 -4.72 -2.14 19.69
C LEU A 216 -4.31 -3.57 19.33
N LEU A 217 -4.21 -4.49 20.30
CA LEU A 217 -3.96 -5.91 20.04
C LEU A 217 -5.22 -6.71 19.69
N SER A 218 -6.42 -6.15 19.92
CA SER A 218 -7.69 -6.75 19.51
C SER A 218 -7.93 -6.55 18.01
N ILE A 219 -7.97 -7.66 17.26
CA ILE A 219 -8.36 -7.65 15.83
C ILE A 219 -9.73 -7.00 15.65
N GLN A 220 -10.68 -7.32 16.55
CA GLN A 220 -12.03 -6.79 16.50
C GLN A 220 -12.07 -5.28 16.66
N ASP A 221 -11.29 -4.72 17.59
CA ASP A 221 -11.28 -3.27 17.83
C ASP A 221 -10.65 -2.52 16.65
N ARG A 222 -9.57 -3.07 16.07
CA ARG A 222 -8.98 -2.52 14.84
C ARG A 222 -9.92 -2.59 13.65
N TRP A 223 -10.65 -3.69 13.50
CA TRP A 223 -11.68 -3.84 12.47
C TRP A 223 -12.82 -2.83 12.67
N ASN A 224 -13.35 -2.70 13.88
CA ASN A 224 -14.39 -1.72 14.22
C ASN A 224 -13.95 -0.30 13.88
N TYR A 225 -12.70 0.05 14.20
CA TYR A 225 -12.13 1.34 13.86
C TYR A 225 -12.06 1.58 12.34
N GLY A 226 -11.60 0.59 11.57
CA GLY A 226 -11.56 0.69 10.11
C GLY A 226 -12.96 0.81 9.49
N MET A 227 -13.93 0.05 9.98
CA MET A 227 -15.33 0.14 9.56
C MET A 227 -15.93 1.53 9.85
N LYS A 228 -15.68 2.07 11.05
CA LYS A 228 -16.09 3.44 11.43
C LYS A 228 -15.46 4.49 10.51
N MET A 229 -14.19 4.33 10.14
CA MET A 229 -13.51 5.21 9.19
C MET A 229 -14.12 5.17 7.78
N MET A 230 -14.70 4.05 7.36
CA MET A 230 -15.48 3.93 6.12
C MET A 230 -16.92 4.46 6.25
N GLY A 231 -17.34 4.85 7.45
CA GLY A 231 -18.71 5.33 7.71
C GLY A 231 -19.74 4.21 7.67
N TYR A 232 -19.39 3.03 8.19
CA TYR A 232 -20.25 1.87 8.31
C TYR A 232 -20.73 1.58 9.73
#